data_AF-A0A969JDN9-F1
#
_entry.id   AF-A0A969JDN9-F1
#
_cell.length_a   1.000
_cell.length_b   1.000
_cell.length_c   1.000
_cell.angle_alpha   90.00
_cell.angle_beta   90.00
_cell.angle_gamma   90.00
#
_symmetry.space_group_name_H-M   'P 1'
#
loop_
_entity.id
_entity.type
_entity.pdbx_description
1 polymer ?
#
loop_
_entity_poly.entity_id
_entity_poly.type
_entity_poly.pdbx_seq_one_letter_code
_entity_poly.pdbx_strand_id
1 'polypeptide(L)'
;MNSAPQPDPATPWPAPWPAEGAGEPALEPQVAAHPGYAIGGGLPIIDYWAKQSLSPQGPQVWNKLFHKSACLSCAWGTGGQKGGFVNEEGEALQRCAKSVEAIVAEIQPGLKPHFFEQHCLESLQQLTSQAADRLGRLSFPVILRAGQSHYERIGWDAVYDLVEAAFRQPLERVASYSSGRSSNEAAYLLQLIMRVLGNNNLADCSDLCHRPSTEGLSQAIGSGTSTVSLADVQQADCVVLVGSNAPANHPRLLNELIKLRDRGGKVIVINPIREVGLVKFGSPALPVKSLIPGSDIASLFLQPIPGSDVALFVGIQKSLLERGLIDRAFLEQHTQGWEAIAAQAESTSWAEIVATCGIAQTEMEQAATLIAEAKGVVFAWAMGITHQANGVDNVFSLVNTALLTGNLGRPGAGLMPIRGHSNVQGFGSMGVRNDLKEPLAKALEKLLGRSLNREPGYDARSLIEAADQGKVDTLLCLGGNLYAANPDLTEAQRALGKSI
;
A
#
# COMPACT_ATOMS: atom_id res chain seq x y z
N MET A 1 0.13 -31.98 -26.97
CA MET A 1 1.52 -31.96 -27.46
C MET A 1 1.68 -30.76 -28.36
N ASN A 2 2.25 -29.68 -27.83
CA ASN A 2 2.83 -28.55 -28.55
C ASN A 2 3.66 -27.79 -27.52
N SER A 3 4.98 -27.88 -27.67
CA SER A 3 6.01 -27.36 -26.78
C SER A 3 6.19 -25.85 -26.96
N ALA A 4 6.17 -25.10 -25.86
CA ALA A 4 6.62 -23.72 -25.84
C ALA A 4 8.16 -23.65 -26.02
N PRO A 5 8.71 -22.61 -26.66
CA PRO A 5 10.15 -22.49 -26.87
C PRO A 5 10.86 -22.10 -25.57
N GLN A 6 11.98 -22.78 -25.28
CA GLN A 6 12.89 -22.41 -24.20
C GLN A 6 13.73 -21.17 -24.59
N PRO A 7 14.04 -20.27 -23.64
CA PRO A 7 14.92 -19.14 -23.89
C PRO A 7 16.40 -19.57 -23.96
N ASP A 8 17.13 -18.91 -24.85
CA ASP A 8 18.55 -19.08 -25.16
C ASP A 8 19.46 -18.65 -23.99
N PRO A 9 20.36 -19.51 -23.47
CA PRO A 9 21.23 -19.21 -22.34
C PRO A 9 22.45 -18.33 -22.67
N ALA A 10 22.61 -17.79 -23.88
CA ALA A 10 23.86 -17.17 -24.33
C ALA A 10 23.89 -15.63 -24.41
N THR A 11 23.13 -14.89 -23.58
CA THR A 11 23.29 -13.42 -23.49
C THR A 11 24.11 -13.05 -22.25
N PRO A 12 25.37 -12.60 -22.37
CA PRO A 12 26.17 -12.21 -21.21
C PRO A 12 25.64 -10.93 -20.57
N TRP A 13 25.43 -10.96 -19.25
CA TRP A 13 25.19 -9.79 -18.42
C TRP A 13 26.41 -8.85 -18.44
N PRO A 14 26.23 -7.52 -18.35
CA PRO A 14 27.36 -6.60 -18.30
C PRO A 14 28.26 -6.88 -17.09
N ALA A 15 29.57 -6.76 -17.30
CA ALA A 15 30.61 -7.11 -16.34
C ALA A 15 30.52 -6.35 -14.99
N PRO A 16 30.94 -6.96 -13.88
CA PRO A 16 30.96 -6.32 -12.57
C PRO A 16 31.97 -5.17 -12.51
N TRP A 17 31.61 -4.11 -11.78
CA TRP A 17 32.46 -2.96 -11.48
C TRP A 17 33.71 -3.37 -10.66
N PRO A 18 34.87 -2.70 -10.85
CA PRO A 18 36.11 -3.09 -10.19
C PRO A 18 36.04 -2.84 -8.67
N ALA A 19 36.54 -3.81 -7.92
CA ALA A 19 36.71 -3.72 -6.47
C ALA A 19 37.98 -2.91 -6.14
N GLU A 20 37.85 -1.85 -5.34
CA GLU A 20 38.98 -1.15 -4.75
C GLU A 20 39.15 -1.51 -3.26
N GLY A 21 40.35 -2.01 -2.95
CA GLY A 21 41.20 -1.62 -1.81
C GLY A 21 40.66 -1.70 -0.38
N ALA A 22 41.13 -2.71 0.36
CA ALA A 22 40.97 -2.82 1.80
C ALA A 22 41.72 -1.72 2.58
N GLY A 23 40.96 -0.98 3.39
CA GLY A 23 41.43 -0.14 4.50
C GLY A 23 40.26 0.06 5.46
N GLU A 24 40.50 -0.01 6.77
CA GLU A 24 39.47 0.22 7.80
C GLU A 24 38.88 1.64 7.65
N PRO A 25 37.56 1.82 7.43
CA PRO A 25 37.00 3.16 7.34
C PRO A 25 36.39 3.59 8.68
N ALA A 26 36.83 4.77 9.12
CA ALA A 26 36.06 5.62 10.01
C ALA A 26 34.65 5.88 9.44
N LEU A 27 33.70 6.19 10.31
CA LEU A 27 32.30 6.50 10.02
C LEU A 27 32.15 7.67 9.03
N GLU A 28 32.24 7.40 7.73
CA GLU A 28 31.76 8.32 6.68
C GLU A 28 30.37 7.86 6.18
N PRO A 29 29.42 8.78 5.97
CA PRO A 29 28.17 8.44 5.30
C PRO A 29 28.48 7.90 3.90
N GLN A 30 28.06 6.67 3.59
CA GLN A 30 28.16 6.07 2.24
C GLN A 30 27.42 6.85 1.15
N VAL A 31 26.73 7.93 1.50
CA VAL A 31 26.19 8.90 0.57
C VAL A 31 27.23 10.00 0.36
N ALA A 32 28.28 9.69 -0.41
CA ALA A 32 29.11 10.74 -0.99
C ALA A 32 28.20 11.68 -1.78
N ALA A 33 28.27 12.99 -1.47
CA ALA A 33 27.51 14.01 -2.16
C ALA A 33 27.92 14.07 -3.64
N HIS A 34 27.24 13.31 -4.50
CA HIS A 34 27.33 13.56 -5.94
C HIS A 34 26.86 15.00 -6.20
N PRO A 35 27.65 15.83 -6.92
CA PRO A 35 27.27 17.19 -7.26
C PRO A 35 26.14 17.09 -8.30
N GLY A 36 24.89 17.16 -7.86
CA GLY A 36 23.74 17.18 -8.77
C GLY A 36 22.47 16.46 -8.33
N TYR A 37 22.33 15.97 -7.09
CA TYR A 37 21.03 15.43 -6.69
C TYR A 37 19.96 16.53 -6.65
N ALA A 38 19.00 16.42 -7.57
CA ALA A 38 17.68 17.04 -7.44
C ALA A 38 17.11 16.69 -6.04
N ILE A 39 16.36 17.59 -5.42
CA ILE A 39 15.74 17.32 -4.11
C ILE A 39 14.35 16.75 -4.38
N GLY A 40 13.98 15.65 -3.72
CA GLY A 40 12.60 15.17 -3.74
C GLY A 40 11.69 16.14 -3.00
N GLY A 41 10.51 16.46 -3.55
CA GLY A 41 9.62 17.44 -2.94
C GLY A 41 10.03 18.90 -3.25
N GLY A 42 10.02 19.77 -2.25
CA GLY A 42 10.51 21.16 -2.36
C GLY A 42 9.66 22.09 -3.24
N LEU A 43 10.32 23.00 -3.97
CA LEU A 43 9.67 24.06 -4.77
C LEU A 43 8.61 23.57 -5.76
N PRO A 44 8.80 22.46 -6.52
CA PRO A 44 7.75 21.94 -7.40
C PRO A 44 6.44 21.64 -6.67
N ILE A 45 6.51 21.15 -5.43
CA ILE A 45 5.32 20.87 -4.61
C ILE A 45 4.67 22.17 -4.16
N ILE A 46 5.46 23.16 -3.74
CA ILE A 46 4.95 24.47 -3.33
C ILE A 46 4.29 25.19 -4.53
N ASP A 47 4.92 25.15 -5.70
CA ASP A 47 4.38 25.71 -6.95
C ASP A 47 3.07 25.03 -7.34
N TYR A 48 3.02 23.69 -7.30
CA TYR A 48 1.78 22.95 -7.53
C TYR A 48 0.68 23.37 -6.55
N TRP A 49 1.01 23.45 -5.25
CA TRP A 49 0.08 23.91 -4.23
C TRP A 49 -0.45 25.32 -4.53
N ALA A 50 0.44 26.27 -4.79
CA ALA A 50 0.09 27.65 -5.11
C ALA A 50 -0.83 27.71 -6.34
N LYS A 51 -0.50 26.99 -7.41
CA LYS A 51 -1.31 26.91 -8.63
C LYS A 51 -2.73 26.40 -8.35
N GLN A 52 -2.88 25.36 -7.54
CA GLN A 52 -4.20 24.81 -7.22
C GLN A 52 -4.97 25.71 -6.24
N SER A 53 -4.32 26.19 -5.18
CA SER A 53 -4.97 26.93 -4.10
C SER A 53 -5.30 28.38 -4.44
N LEU A 54 -4.60 28.97 -5.43
CA LEU A 54 -4.84 30.33 -5.94
C LEU A 54 -5.63 30.33 -7.26
N SER A 55 -6.06 29.16 -7.74
CA SER A 55 -6.93 29.04 -8.90
C SER A 55 -8.33 29.61 -8.62
N PRO A 56 -9.19 29.78 -9.65
CA PRO A 56 -10.60 30.12 -9.44
C PRO A 56 -11.36 29.12 -8.55
N GLN A 57 -10.94 27.86 -8.50
CA GLN A 57 -11.48 26.83 -7.60
C GLN A 57 -10.84 26.85 -6.20
N GLY A 58 -9.83 27.70 -5.98
CA GLY A 58 -9.08 27.84 -4.74
C GLY A 58 -9.93 27.90 -3.47
N PRO A 59 -10.99 28.73 -3.39
CA PRO A 59 -11.87 28.75 -2.21
C PRO A 59 -12.50 27.39 -1.86
N GLN A 60 -12.88 26.60 -2.87
CA GLN A 60 -13.41 25.24 -2.66
C GLN A 60 -12.32 24.27 -2.22
N VAL A 61 -11.11 24.37 -2.81
CA VAL A 61 -9.93 23.61 -2.40
C VAL A 61 -9.63 23.86 -0.93
N TRP A 62 -9.54 25.13 -0.51
CA TRP A 62 -9.30 25.51 0.88
C TRP A 62 -10.38 24.98 1.83
N ASN A 63 -11.65 25.16 1.49
CA ASN A 63 -12.76 24.63 2.28
C ASN A 63 -12.61 23.11 2.51
N LYS A 64 -12.30 22.34 1.47
CA LYS A 64 -12.06 20.90 1.57
C LYS A 64 -10.81 20.54 2.36
N LEU A 65 -9.73 21.31 2.25
CA LEU A 65 -8.50 21.06 3.01
C LEU A 65 -8.70 21.28 4.53
N PHE A 66 -9.51 22.28 4.90
CA PHE A 66 -9.91 22.56 6.29
C PHE A 66 -11.02 21.64 6.81
N HIS A 67 -11.67 20.89 5.94
CA HIS A 67 -12.75 19.99 6.33
C HIS A 67 -12.26 18.86 7.27
N LYS A 68 -13.10 18.50 8.25
CA LYS A 68 -12.87 17.39 9.18
C LYS A 68 -13.11 16.06 8.50
N SER A 69 -12.07 15.56 7.84
CA SER A 69 -12.12 14.35 7.02
C SER A 69 -10.75 13.67 7.00
N ALA A 70 -10.79 12.35 6.81
CA ALA A 70 -9.61 11.58 6.46
C ALA A 70 -9.01 12.06 5.12
N CYS A 71 -7.75 11.70 4.87
CA CYS A 71 -7.17 11.90 3.55
C CYS A 71 -7.98 11.09 2.52
N LEU A 72 -8.28 11.69 1.37
CA LEU A 72 -8.87 10.95 0.25
C LEU A 72 -7.84 10.03 -0.42
N SER A 73 -6.55 10.37 -0.35
CA SER A 73 -5.50 9.69 -1.11
C SER A 73 -4.90 8.46 -0.43
N CYS A 74 -4.54 8.56 0.85
CA CYS A 74 -3.82 7.48 1.54
C CYS A 74 -4.21 7.31 3.00
N ALA A 75 -3.80 6.20 3.61
CA ALA A 75 -4.11 5.87 5.01
C ALA A 75 -3.29 6.66 6.04
N TRP A 76 -2.33 7.49 5.62
CA TRP A 76 -1.59 8.32 6.55
C TRP A 76 -2.53 9.36 7.17
N GLY A 77 -2.65 9.34 8.49
CA GLY A 77 -3.66 10.11 9.22
C GLY A 77 -3.63 11.61 8.96
N THR A 78 -4.80 12.24 8.94
CA THR A 78 -5.01 13.71 8.81
C THR A 78 -5.81 14.25 9.99
N GLY A 79 -5.68 13.62 11.16
CA GLY A 79 -6.40 14.01 12.36
C GLY A 79 -7.87 13.60 12.37
N GLY A 80 -8.38 12.98 11.29
CA GLY A 80 -9.75 12.46 11.19
C GLY A 80 -10.82 13.49 11.59
N GLN A 81 -11.50 13.23 12.70
CA GLN A 81 -12.54 14.11 13.29
C GLN A 81 -11.97 15.38 13.95
N LYS A 82 -10.68 15.38 14.32
CA LYS A 82 -9.95 16.61 14.69
C LYS A 82 -9.88 17.51 13.46
N GLY A 83 -9.57 16.89 12.31
CA GLY A 83 -9.69 17.47 10.98
C GLY A 83 -8.78 18.65 10.70
N GLY A 84 -8.79 19.15 9.47
CA GLY A 84 -8.17 20.44 9.11
C GLY A 84 -6.66 20.52 9.37
N PHE A 85 -5.85 20.25 8.34
CA PHE A 85 -4.39 20.44 8.34
C PHE A 85 -3.58 19.90 9.53
N VAL A 86 -4.17 19.19 10.50
CA VAL A 86 -3.46 18.57 11.62
C VAL A 86 -3.49 17.05 11.54
N ASN A 87 -2.53 16.37 12.16
CA ASN A 87 -2.59 14.91 12.34
C ASN A 87 -3.21 14.53 13.70
N GLU A 88 -3.19 13.24 14.01
CA GLU A 88 -3.73 12.65 15.23
C GLU A 88 -3.03 13.18 16.49
N GLU A 89 -1.76 13.60 16.38
CA GLU A 89 -0.95 14.22 17.43
C GLU A 89 -1.10 15.76 17.49
N GLY A 90 -1.89 16.37 16.60
CA GLY A 90 -2.14 17.80 16.58
C GLY A 90 -1.08 18.64 15.86
N GLU A 91 -0.14 18.01 15.15
CA GLU A 91 0.87 18.73 14.37
C GLU A 91 0.25 19.38 13.15
N ALA A 92 0.57 20.64 12.88
CA ALA A 92 0.05 21.38 11.73
C ALA A 92 0.69 20.96 10.38
N LEU A 93 0.10 21.43 9.28
CA LEU A 93 0.54 21.24 7.90
C LEU A 93 0.56 19.77 7.41
N GLN A 94 -0.38 18.95 7.89
CA GLN A 94 -0.45 17.50 7.61
C GLN A 94 -1.27 17.17 6.35
N ARG A 95 -1.14 18.00 5.30
CA ARG A 95 -1.70 17.78 3.95
C ARG A 95 -0.56 17.81 2.93
N CYS A 96 -0.56 16.87 1.97
CA CYS A 96 0.46 16.79 0.91
C CYS A 96 -0.12 17.06 -0.49
N ALA A 97 0.73 17.18 -1.51
CA ALA A 97 0.29 17.35 -2.90
C ALA A 97 -0.71 16.29 -3.37
N LYS A 98 -0.52 15.02 -3.00
CA LYS A 98 -1.48 13.94 -3.30
C LYS A 98 -2.86 14.16 -2.69
N SER A 99 -2.92 14.77 -1.50
CA SER A 99 -4.20 15.16 -0.90
C SER A 99 -4.86 16.29 -1.68
N VAL A 100 -4.09 17.26 -2.19
CA VAL A 100 -4.62 18.36 -3.02
C VAL A 100 -5.09 17.83 -4.36
N GLU A 101 -4.30 16.96 -5.02
CA GLU A 101 -4.65 16.32 -6.29
C GLU A 101 -5.99 15.57 -6.19
N ALA A 102 -6.17 14.77 -5.13
CA ALA A 102 -7.42 14.06 -4.90
C ALA A 102 -8.60 15.00 -4.63
N ILE A 103 -8.39 16.11 -3.91
CA ILE A 103 -9.44 17.12 -3.67
C ILE A 103 -9.81 17.83 -4.97
N VAL A 104 -8.83 18.22 -5.78
CA VAL A 104 -9.03 18.90 -7.06
C VAL A 104 -9.85 18.01 -8.01
N ALA A 105 -9.56 16.71 -8.06
CA ALA A 105 -10.35 15.74 -8.83
C ALA A 105 -11.82 15.69 -8.35
N GLU A 106 -12.06 15.67 -7.04
CA GLU A 106 -13.41 15.58 -6.45
C GLU A 106 -14.26 16.85 -6.58
N ILE A 107 -13.65 18.02 -6.74
CA ILE A 107 -14.38 19.29 -6.89
C ILE A 107 -14.58 19.70 -8.36
N GLN A 108 -14.11 18.87 -9.30
CA GLN A 108 -14.33 19.14 -10.72
C GLN A 108 -15.83 19.33 -11.02
N PRO A 109 -16.17 20.19 -12.00
CA PRO A 109 -17.54 20.33 -12.46
C PRO A 109 -18.07 18.99 -12.99
N GLY A 110 -19.40 18.83 -12.98
CA GLY A 110 -20.02 17.68 -13.62
C GLY A 110 -19.81 17.71 -15.13
N LEU A 111 -19.82 16.53 -15.76
CA LEU A 111 -19.85 16.41 -17.22
C LEU A 111 -21.01 17.22 -17.81
N LYS A 112 -20.80 17.77 -19.01
CA LYS A 112 -21.86 18.45 -19.75
C LYS A 112 -23.01 17.47 -20.03
N PRO A 113 -24.28 17.89 -19.96
CA PRO A 113 -25.43 16.99 -20.11
C PRO A 113 -25.43 16.13 -21.38
N HIS A 114 -24.96 16.68 -22.51
CA HIS A 114 -24.92 16.00 -23.81
C HIS A 114 -23.57 15.34 -24.12
N PHE A 115 -22.68 15.17 -23.14
CA PHE A 115 -21.35 14.60 -23.35
C PHE A 115 -21.42 13.21 -23.99
N PHE A 116 -22.26 12.33 -23.46
CA PHE A 116 -22.38 10.96 -23.96
C PHE A 116 -23.16 10.82 -25.28
N GLU A 117 -23.83 11.88 -25.75
CA GLU A 117 -24.41 11.92 -27.10
C GLU A 117 -23.35 12.20 -28.16
N GLN A 118 -22.23 12.81 -27.76
CA GLN A 118 -21.15 13.26 -28.65
C GLN A 118 -19.95 12.31 -28.66
N HIS A 119 -19.84 11.44 -27.65
CA HIS A 119 -18.70 10.56 -27.45
C HIS A 119 -19.15 9.09 -27.38
N CYS A 120 -18.83 8.33 -28.41
CA CYS A 120 -19.06 6.89 -28.45
C CYS A 120 -18.07 6.12 -27.57
N LEU A 121 -18.42 4.88 -27.23
CA LEU A 121 -17.61 3.96 -26.44
C LEU A 121 -16.18 3.80 -26.98
N GLU A 122 -16.04 3.63 -28.31
CA GLU A 122 -14.73 3.49 -28.95
C GLU A 122 -13.85 4.72 -28.70
N SER A 123 -14.42 5.93 -28.79
CA SER A 123 -13.69 7.17 -28.52
C SER A 123 -13.30 7.30 -27.04
N LEU A 124 -14.16 6.86 -26.12
CA LEU A 124 -13.90 6.89 -24.68
C LEU A 124 -12.81 5.89 -24.27
N GLN A 125 -12.72 4.75 -24.95
CA GLN A 125 -11.70 3.73 -24.71
C GLN A 125 -10.28 4.18 -25.10
N GLN A 126 -10.14 5.24 -25.92
CA GLN A 126 -8.84 5.84 -26.25
C GLN A 126 -8.31 6.78 -25.15
N LEU A 127 -9.10 7.07 -24.12
CA LEU A 127 -8.69 7.98 -23.06
C LEU A 127 -7.69 7.32 -22.11
N THR A 128 -6.62 8.05 -21.80
CA THR A 128 -5.78 7.72 -20.65
C THR A 128 -6.54 7.99 -19.35
N SER A 129 -6.13 7.37 -18.23
CA SER A 129 -6.75 7.64 -16.93
C SER A 129 -6.71 9.13 -16.55
N GLN A 130 -5.63 9.83 -16.90
CA GLN A 130 -5.52 11.28 -16.68
C GLN A 130 -6.50 12.07 -17.56
N ALA A 131 -6.66 11.67 -18.83
CA ALA A 131 -7.61 12.33 -19.72
C ALA A 131 -9.06 12.12 -19.25
N ALA A 132 -9.39 10.90 -18.83
CA ALA A 132 -10.71 10.55 -18.29
C ALA A 132 -11.02 11.32 -17.00
N ASP A 133 -10.07 11.41 -16.06
CA ASP A 133 -10.22 12.19 -14.82
C ASP A 133 -10.50 13.68 -15.09
N ARG A 134 -9.89 14.25 -16.13
CA ARG A 134 -10.07 15.67 -16.52
C ARG A 134 -11.37 15.97 -17.24
N LEU A 135 -12.16 14.97 -17.61
CA LEU A 135 -13.46 15.21 -18.22
C LEU A 135 -14.44 15.86 -17.24
N GLY A 136 -14.30 15.57 -15.95
CA GLY A 136 -15.19 16.02 -14.88
C GLY A 136 -15.97 14.87 -14.25
N ARG A 137 -16.90 15.21 -13.36
CA ARG A 137 -17.62 14.23 -12.55
C ARG A 137 -18.89 13.71 -13.22
N LEU A 138 -19.20 12.44 -13.02
CA LEU A 138 -20.52 11.89 -13.30
C LEU A 138 -21.54 12.49 -12.31
N SER A 139 -22.39 13.40 -12.79
CA SER A 139 -23.39 14.10 -11.98
C SER A 139 -24.82 13.57 -12.19
N PHE A 140 -25.00 12.61 -13.08
CA PHE A 140 -26.27 11.94 -13.37
C PHE A 140 -26.01 10.47 -13.74
N PRO A 141 -26.97 9.56 -13.49
CA PRO A 141 -26.85 8.17 -13.90
C PRO A 141 -26.84 8.02 -15.42
N VAL A 142 -26.07 7.05 -15.89
CA VAL A 142 -26.00 6.66 -17.30
C VAL A 142 -25.99 5.14 -17.44
N ILE A 143 -26.45 4.65 -18.58
CA ILE A 143 -26.46 3.23 -18.93
C ILE A 143 -25.88 3.04 -20.33
N LEU A 144 -25.09 1.99 -20.52
CA LEU A 144 -24.77 1.47 -21.85
C LEU A 144 -25.61 0.21 -22.06
N ARG A 145 -26.52 0.23 -23.04
CA ARG A 145 -27.34 -0.94 -23.36
C ARG A 145 -26.59 -1.84 -24.34
N ALA A 146 -26.89 -3.14 -24.30
CA ALA A 146 -26.31 -4.11 -25.22
C ALA A 146 -26.50 -3.68 -26.69
N GLY A 147 -25.41 -3.75 -27.45
CA GLY A 147 -25.36 -3.36 -28.87
C GLY A 147 -25.35 -1.84 -29.13
N GLN A 148 -25.45 -0.99 -28.12
CA GLN A 148 -25.33 0.46 -28.28
C GLN A 148 -23.87 0.90 -28.24
N SER A 149 -23.59 2.00 -28.95
CA SER A 149 -22.25 2.61 -28.99
C SER A 149 -22.12 3.85 -28.12
N HIS A 150 -23.20 4.33 -27.51
CA HIS A 150 -23.24 5.53 -26.67
C HIS A 150 -23.95 5.23 -25.36
N TYR A 151 -23.53 5.92 -24.29
CA TYR A 151 -24.23 5.88 -23.01
C TYR A 151 -25.50 6.75 -23.08
N GLU A 152 -26.59 6.23 -22.53
CA GLU A 152 -27.86 6.94 -22.38
C GLU A 152 -28.00 7.46 -20.95
N ARG A 153 -28.50 8.69 -20.80
CA ARG A 153 -28.86 9.22 -19.48
C ARG A 153 -30.15 8.58 -18.98
N ILE A 154 -30.17 8.17 -17.71
CA ILE A 154 -31.36 7.63 -17.04
C ILE A 154 -31.63 8.34 -15.71
N GLY A 155 -32.88 8.20 -15.23
CA GLY A 155 -33.29 8.66 -13.90
C GLY A 155 -32.96 7.64 -12.81
N TRP A 156 -33.02 8.06 -11.55
CA TRP A 156 -32.77 7.19 -10.39
C TRP A 156 -33.80 6.06 -10.25
N ASP A 157 -35.07 6.28 -10.60
CA ASP A 157 -36.09 5.22 -10.56
C ASP A 157 -35.71 4.04 -11.47
N ALA A 158 -35.22 4.34 -12.69
CA ALA A 158 -34.71 3.31 -13.60
C ALA A 158 -33.45 2.61 -13.06
N VAL A 159 -32.60 3.31 -12.31
CA VAL A 159 -31.45 2.68 -11.63
C VAL A 159 -31.94 1.69 -10.57
N TYR A 160 -32.93 2.07 -9.77
CA TYR A 160 -33.49 1.18 -8.74
C TYR A 160 -34.13 -0.06 -9.36
N ASP A 161 -34.91 0.09 -10.44
CA ASP A 161 -35.51 -1.04 -11.17
C ASP A 161 -34.43 -2.01 -11.71
N LEU A 162 -33.33 -1.46 -12.27
CA LEU A 162 -32.21 -2.26 -12.77
C LEU A 162 -31.49 -3.01 -11.66
N VAL A 163 -31.19 -2.33 -10.54
CA VAL A 163 -30.52 -2.94 -9.39
C VAL A 163 -31.41 -4.01 -8.77
N GLU A 164 -32.71 -3.76 -8.60
CA GLU A 164 -33.64 -4.76 -8.10
C GLU A 164 -33.67 -6.00 -9.01
N ALA A 165 -33.77 -5.81 -10.32
CA ALA A 165 -33.74 -6.92 -11.28
C ALA A 165 -32.42 -7.71 -11.23
N ALA A 166 -31.28 -7.02 -11.10
CA ALA A 166 -29.96 -7.65 -11.01
C ALA A 166 -29.81 -8.49 -9.73
N PHE A 167 -30.34 -8.02 -8.61
CA PHE A 167 -30.27 -8.74 -7.32
C PHE A 167 -31.34 -9.83 -7.14
N ARG A 168 -32.29 -9.98 -8.08
CA ARG A 168 -33.21 -11.12 -8.16
C ARG A 168 -32.60 -12.36 -8.82
N GLN A 169 -31.41 -12.25 -9.42
CA GLN A 169 -30.67 -13.38 -9.98
C GLN A 169 -30.21 -14.37 -8.88
N PRO A 170 -29.87 -15.62 -9.23
CA PRO A 170 -29.25 -16.53 -8.27
C PRO A 170 -28.03 -15.88 -7.60
N LEU A 171 -28.00 -15.89 -6.27
CA LEU A 171 -27.10 -15.04 -5.49
C LEU A 171 -25.62 -15.38 -5.70
N GLU A 172 -25.31 -16.65 -5.98
CA GLU A 172 -23.97 -17.11 -6.33
C GLU A 172 -23.42 -16.47 -7.61
N ARG A 173 -24.29 -15.91 -8.46
CA ARG A 173 -23.96 -15.20 -9.70
C ARG A 173 -23.87 -13.68 -9.53
N VAL A 174 -24.14 -13.19 -8.32
CA VAL A 174 -23.97 -11.79 -7.95
C VAL A 174 -22.63 -11.66 -7.21
N ALA A 175 -21.86 -10.64 -7.57
CA ALA A 175 -20.63 -10.29 -6.90
C ALA A 175 -20.50 -8.78 -6.75
N SER A 176 -19.60 -8.37 -5.87
CA SER A 176 -19.19 -6.98 -5.76
C SER A 176 -17.68 -6.86 -5.75
N TYR A 177 -17.20 -5.71 -6.23
CA TYR A 177 -15.83 -5.27 -6.04
C TYR A 177 -15.82 -3.89 -5.41
N SER A 178 -15.04 -3.72 -4.36
CA SER A 178 -14.94 -2.44 -3.67
C SER A 178 -13.51 -1.93 -3.51
N SER A 179 -13.43 -0.68 -3.07
CA SER A 179 -12.17 -0.05 -2.71
C SER A 179 -12.29 0.72 -1.40
N GLY A 180 -11.23 0.67 -0.60
CA GLY A 180 -11.03 1.50 0.59
C GLY A 180 -10.95 3.02 0.32
N ARG A 181 -11.37 3.51 -0.85
CA ARG A 181 -11.61 4.92 -1.13
C ARG A 181 -12.99 5.38 -0.64
N SER A 182 -13.93 4.46 -0.45
CA SER A 182 -15.26 4.74 0.08
C SER A 182 -15.27 4.76 1.61
N SER A 183 -16.39 5.19 2.20
CA SER A 183 -16.51 5.35 3.65
C SER A 183 -16.82 4.04 4.39
N ASN A 184 -16.69 4.04 5.72
CA ASN A 184 -17.06 2.91 6.57
C ASN A 184 -18.56 2.60 6.46
N GLU A 185 -19.38 3.63 6.38
CA GLU A 185 -20.83 3.51 6.26
C GLU A 185 -21.21 2.84 4.93
N ALA A 186 -20.56 3.23 3.83
CA ALA A 186 -20.77 2.58 2.53
C ALA A 186 -20.32 1.11 2.56
N ALA A 187 -19.17 0.81 3.18
CA ALA A 187 -18.69 -0.56 3.36
C ALA A 187 -19.66 -1.42 4.19
N TYR A 188 -20.18 -0.85 5.29
CA TYR A 188 -21.15 -1.51 6.16
C TYR A 188 -22.44 -1.85 5.42
N LEU A 189 -22.97 -0.91 4.63
CA LEU A 189 -24.16 -1.13 3.81
C LEU A 189 -23.92 -2.17 2.71
N LEU A 190 -22.76 -2.12 2.04
CA LEU A 190 -22.39 -3.08 1.00
C LEU A 190 -22.33 -4.51 1.55
N GLN A 191 -21.61 -4.74 2.65
CA GLN A 191 -21.55 -6.10 3.20
C GLN A 191 -22.92 -6.56 3.72
N LEU A 192 -23.73 -5.64 4.25
CA LEU A 192 -25.05 -5.97 4.79
C LEU A 192 -25.97 -6.41 3.65
N ILE A 193 -26.06 -5.66 2.55
CA ILE A 193 -26.96 -6.00 1.44
C ILE A 193 -26.59 -7.37 0.83
N MET A 194 -25.29 -7.66 0.69
CA MET A 194 -24.82 -8.94 0.15
C MET A 194 -25.10 -10.10 1.12
N ARG A 195 -24.78 -9.94 2.41
CA ARG A 195 -24.92 -11.03 3.39
C ARG A 195 -26.36 -11.25 3.85
N VAL A 196 -27.19 -10.22 3.87
CA VAL A 196 -28.62 -10.37 4.13
C VAL A 196 -29.29 -11.20 3.05
N LEU A 197 -28.76 -11.23 1.84
CA LEU A 197 -29.22 -12.16 0.80
C LEU A 197 -28.63 -13.56 0.98
N GLY A 198 -27.44 -13.68 1.60
CA GLY A 198 -26.75 -14.95 1.85
C GLY A 198 -25.49 -15.13 1.01
N ASN A 199 -24.95 -14.03 0.49
CA ASN A 199 -23.82 -14.00 -0.42
C ASN A 199 -22.57 -13.38 0.25
N ASN A 200 -21.41 -14.01 0.06
CA ASN A 200 -20.11 -13.56 0.57
C ASN A 200 -19.17 -13.07 -0.54
N ASN A 201 -19.63 -12.92 -1.79
CA ASN A 201 -18.85 -12.44 -2.95
C ASN A 201 -18.52 -10.93 -2.84
N LEU A 202 -17.66 -10.60 -1.88
CA LEU A 202 -17.28 -9.25 -1.45
C LEU A 202 -15.77 -9.03 -1.70
N ALA A 203 -15.36 -9.05 -2.97
CA ALA A 203 -13.97 -8.79 -3.34
C ALA A 203 -13.60 -7.33 -3.06
N ASP A 204 -12.36 -7.09 -2.66
CA ASP A 204 -11.88 -5.74 -2.31
C ASP A 204 -10.48 -5.47 -2.85
N CYS A 205 -10.17 -4.19 -3.11
CA CYS A 205 -8.85 -3.77 -3.56
C CYS A 205 -7.68 -4.23 -2.66
N SER A 206 -7.96 -4.50 -1.38
CA SER A 206 -6.96 -4.99 -0.43
C SER A 206 -6.45 -6.39 -0.73
N ASP A 207 -7.25 -7.21 -1.43
CA ASP A 207 -6.89 -8.56 -1.86
C ASP A 207 -5.64 -8.54 -2.75
N LEU A 208 -5.48 -7.48 -3.55
CA LEU A 208 -4.36 -7.31 -4.47
C LEU A 208 -3.16 -6.59 -3.84
N CYS A 209 -3.31 -6.01 -2.64
CA CYS A 209 -2.36 -5.04 -2.09
C CYS A 209 -1.55 -5.62 -0.92
N HIS A 210 -2.21 -5.78 0.22
CA HIS A 210 -1.56 -6.07 1.50
C HIS A 210 -1.94 -7.43 2.08
N ARG A 211 -2.60 -8.28 1.28
CA ARG A 211 -2.99 -9.62 1.71
C ARG A 211 -1.83 -10.42 2.31
N PRO A 212 -0.59 -10.39 1.75
CA PRO A 212 0.56 -11.05 2.38
C PRO A 212 0.92 -10.49 3.75
N SER A 213 0.82 -9.17 3.96
CA SER A 213 1.01 -8.56 5.28
C SER A 213 -0.02 -9.07 6.28
N THR A 214 -1.30 -9.13 5.89
CA THR A 214 -2.36 -9.60 6.77
C THR A 214 -2.15 -11.06 7.14
N GLU A 215 -1.80 -11.91 6.17
CA GLU A 215 -1.55 -13.34 6.39
C GLU A 215 -0.33 -13.56 7.30
N GLY A 216 0.84 -13.02 6.92
CA GLY A 216 2.08 -13.21 7.68
C GLY A 216 2.01 -12.67 9.10
N LEU A 217 1.42 -11.48 9.31
CA LEU A 217 1.27 -10.92 10.65
C LEU A 217 0.22 -11.68 11.48
N SER A 218 -0.90 -12.10 10.89
CA SER A 218 -1.89 -12.90 11.61
C SER A 218 -1.32 -14.23 12.09
N GLN A 219 -0.48 -14.89 11.28
CA GLN A 219 0.19 -16.13 11.68
C GLN A 219 1.29 -15.89 12.72
N ALA A 220 2.10 -14.84 12.57
CA ALA A 220 3.24 -14.60 13.44
C ALA A 220 2.89 -13.97 14.80
N ILE A 221 1.95 -13.02 14.82
CA ILE A 221 1.65 -12.20 16.01
C ILE A 221 0.15 -12.13 16.34
N GLY A 222 -0.71 -12.88 15.64
CA GLY A 222 -2.15 -12.96 15.91
C GLY A 222 -2.98 -11.77 15.41
N SER A 223 -2.36 -10.74 14.81
CA SER A 223 -3.05 -9.58 14.25
C SER A 223 -2.56 -9.26 12.85
N GLY A 224 -3.47 -8.98 11.91
CA GLY A 224 -3.14 -8.64 10.53
C GLY A 224 -2.92 -7.13 10.29
N THR A 225 -2.77 -6.33 11.35
CA THR A 225 -2.66 -4.86 11.30
C THR A 225 -1.31 -4.35 11.79
N SER A 226 -1.06 -3.05 11.62
CA SER A 226 0.10 -2.39 12.25
C SER A 226 0.08 -2.60 13.76
N THR A 227 1.27 -2.77 14.35
CA THR A 227 1.46 -2.86 15.80
C THR A 227 1.90 -1.53 16.40
N VAL A 228 2.11 -0.52 15.56
CA VAL A 228 2.56 0.82 15.94
C VAL A 228 1.59 1.88 15.45
N SER A 229 1.53 2.97 16.20
CA SER A 229 0.83 4.22 15.89
C SER A 229 1.82 5.29 15.39
N LEU A 230 1.30 6.46 15.01
CA LEU A 230 2.13 7.62 14.66
C LEU A 230 3.02 8.05 15.83
N ALA A 231 2.49 8.04 17.06
CA ALA A 231 3.23 8.38 18.27
C ALA A 231 4.41 7.44 18.52
N ASP A 232 4.31 6.17 18.12
CA ASP A 232 5.42 5.22 18.22
C ASP A 232 6.51 5.55 17.19
N VAL A 233 6.16 5.89 15.95
CA VAL A 233 7.14 6.33 14.94
C VAL A 233 7.91 7.58 15.40
N GLN A 234 7.27 8.47 16.16
CA GLN A 234 7.90 9.64 16.75
C GLN A 234 8.88 9.30 17.88
N GLN A 235 8.70 8.17 18.55
CA GLN A 235 9.56 7.70 19.64
C GLN A 235 10.69 6.79 19.14
N ALA A 236 10.55 6.20 17.94
CA ALA A 236 11.57 5.36 17.34
C ALA A 236 12.89 6.14 17.13
N ASP A 237 14.01 5.45 17.31
CA ASP A 237 15.35 5.94 16.96
C ASP A 237 15.97 5.18 15.79
N CYS A 238 15.30 4.14 15.28
CA CYS A 238 15.56 3.57 13.97
C CYS A 238 14.27 3.24 13.21
N VAL A 239 14.26 3.49 11.89
CA VAL A 239 13.24 3.01 10.96
C VAL A 239 13.89 2.19 9.86
N VAL A 240 13.42 0.95 9.68
CA VAL A 240 13.76 0.10 8.53
C VAL A 240 12.63 0.23 7.51
N LEU A 241 12.84 0.98 6.44
CA LEU A 241 11.84 1.27 5.40
C LEU A 241 12.10 0.42 4.15
N VAL A 242 11.18 -0.49 3.85
CA VAL A 242 11.40 -1.55 2.85
C VAL A 242 10.33 -1.55 1.76
N GLY A 243 10.76 -1.61 0.49
CA GLY A 243 9.85 -1.73 -0.65
C GLY A 243 8.83 -0.58 -0.74
N SER A 244 9.21 0.62 -0.31
CA SER A 244 8.33 1.79 -0.21
C SER A 244 8.91 3.00 -0.93
N ASN A 245 8.13 3.59 -1.85
CA ASN A 245 8.36 4.93 -2.37
C ASN A 245 7.51 5.95 -1.59
N ALA A 246 7.82 6.09 -0.29
CA ALA A 246 7.13 7.01 0.59
C ALA A 246 7.10 8.47 0.07
N PRO A 247 8.14 9.03 -0.58
CA PRO A 247 8.12 10.41 -1.07
C PRO A 247 6.98 10.68 -2.05
N ALA A 248 6.58 9.69 -2.85
CA ALA A 248 5.47 9.80 -3.78
C ALA A 248 4.13 9.37 -3.17
N ASN A 249 4.12 8.27 -2.41
CA ASN A 249 2.89 7.59 -1.99
C ASN A 249 2.42 8.00 -0.59
N HIS A 250 3.36 8.27 0.32
CA HIS A 250 3.11 8.68 1.70
C HIS A 250 3.98 9.88 2.09
N PRO A 251 3.92 11.03 1.37
CA PRO A 251 4.91 12.10 1.53
C PRO A 251 5.00 12.69 2.94
N ARG A 252 3.94 12.49 3.75
CA ARG A 252 3.88 12.96 5.14
C ARG A 252 4.66 12.08 6.11
N LEU A 253 4.89 10.81 5.79
CA LEU A 253 5.84 9.96 6.53
C LEU A 253 7.24 10.57 6.50
N LEU A 254 7.62 11.27 5.43
CA LEU A 254 8.95 11.89 5.32
C LEU A 254 9.15 12.97 6.38
N ASN A 255 8.09 13.63 6.86
CA ASN A 255 8.21 14.57 7.97
C ASN A 255 8.72 13.87 9.23
N GLU A 256 8.20 12.67 9.52
CA GLU A 256 8.61 11.89 10.68
C GLU A 256 10.02 11.33 10.51
N LEU A 257 10.39 10.91 9.30
CA LEU A 257 11.76 10.46 9.01
C LEU A 257 12.77 11.61 9.13
N ILE A 258 12.42 12.83 8.68
CA ILE A 258 13.26 14.02 8.85
C ILE A 258 13.45 14.32 10.34
N LYS A 259 12.36 14.37 11.12
CA LYS A 259 12.45 14.61 12.57
C LYS A 259 13.26 13.52 13.28
N LEU A 260 13.17 12.27 12.83
CA LEU A 260 13.95 11.15 13.33
C LEU A 260 15.44 11.37 13.08
N ARG A 261 15.82 11.79 11.87
CA ARG A 261 17.21 12.09 11.54
C ARG A 261 17.74 13.31 12.31
N ASP A 262 16.91 14.33 12.56
CA ASP A 262 17.27 15.51 13.34
C ASP A 262 17.63 15.21 14.79
N ARG A 263 16.95 14.23 15.39
CA ARG A 263 17.26 13.75 16.75
C ARG A 263 18.37 12.68 16.78
N GLY A 264 19.07 12.47 15.66
CA GLY A 264 20.19 11.53 15.54
C GLY A 264 19.82 10.07 15.24
N GLY A 265 18.53 9.76 15.11
CA GLY A 265 18.04 8.43 14.77
C GLY A 265 18.46 7.99 13.37
N LYS A 266 18.28 6.72 13.03
CA LYS A 266 18.74 6.10 11.78
C LYS A 266 17.58 5.68 10.88
N VAL A 267 17.73 5.83 9.57
CA VAL A 267 16.78 5.28 8.59
C VAL A 267 17.53 4.32 7.67
N ILE A 268 17.16 3.05 7.68
CA ILE A 268 17.67 2.04 6.75
C ILE A 268 16.64 1.91 5.63
N VAL A 269 17.00 2.26 4.41
CA VAL A 269 16.12 2.10 3.24
C VAL A 269 16.54 0.86 2.46
N ILE A 270 15.59 -0.03 2.20
CA ILE A 270 15.80 -1.24 1.40
C ILE A 270 14.87 -1.17 0.20
N ASN A 271 15.42 -0.89 -0.98
CA ASN A 271 14.65 -0.74 -2.20
C ASN A 271 15.58 -0.95 -3.42
N PRO A 272 15.24 -1.78 -4.42
CA PRO A 272 16.07 -1.92 -5.62
C PRO A 272 16.29 -0.59 -6.36
N ILE A 273 15.32 0.33 -6.29
CA ILE A 273 15.38 1.64 -6.94
C ILE A 273 15.73 2.72 -5.91
N ARG A 274 16.83 3.43 -6.16
CA ARG A 274 17.24 4.60 -5.36
C ARG A 274 16.48 5.85 -5.77
N GLU A 275 15.29 6.00 -5.21
CA GLU A 275 14.46 7.20 -5.37
C GLU A 275 15.07 8.43 -4.70
N VAL A 276 15.11 9.54 -5.42
CA VAL A 276 15.73 10.79 -4.97
C VAL A 276 15.17 11.27 -3.63
N GLY A 277 13.85 11.20 -3.46
CA GLY A 277 13.18 11.62 -2.22
C GLY A 277 13.44 10.71 -1.01
N LEU A 278 13.94 9.49 -1.22
CA LEU A 278 14.37 8.58 -0.13
C LEU A 278 15.82 8.85 0.30
N VAL A 279 16.57 9.64 -0.48
CA VAL A 279 17.92 10.10 -0.13
C VAL A 279 17.85 11.49 0.47
N LYS A 280 17.22 12.45 -0.24
CA LYS A 280 17.04 13.84 0.20
C LYS A 280 15.63 14.34 -0.07
N PHE A 281 14.99 14.92 0.95
CA PHE A 281 13.62 15.42 0.83
C PHE A 281 13.44 16.84 1.38
N GLY A 282 12.81 17.70 0.59
CA GLY A 282 12.36 19.03 0.98
C GLY A 282 10.90 19.01 1.38
N SER A 283 10.60 19.08 2.68
CA SER A 283 9.22 19.08 3.17
C SER A 283 8.64 20.49 3.29
N PRO A 284 7.52 20.81 2.61
CA PRO A 284 6.83 22.08 2.79
C PRO A 284 6.32 22.33 4.22
N ALA A 285 6.09 21.27 5.00
CA ALA A 285 5.69 21.38 6.40
C ALA A 285 6.83 21.85 7.32
N LEU A 286 8.08 21.80 6.84
CA LEU A 286 9.28 22.22 7.55
C LEU A 286 9.98 23.33 6.73
N PRO A 287 9.44 24.56 6.72
CA PRO A 287 9.82 25.61 5.77
C PRO A 287 11.30 26.01 5.84
N VAL A 288 11.90 26.06 7.04
CA VAL A 288 13.35 26.33 7.20
C VAL A 288 14.20 25.30 6.47
N LYS A 289 13.75 24.05 6.45
CA LYS A 289 14.43 22.91 5.80
C LYS A 289 14.12 22.78 4.31
N SER A 290 13.08 23.46 3.83
CA SER A 290 12.79 23.62 2.40
C SER A 290 13.63 24.69 1.72
N LEU A 291 14.28 25.58 2.49
CA LEU A 291 15.18 26.63 1.99
C LEU A 291 16.66 26.20 1.96
N ILE A 292 16.98 25.09 2.64
CA ILE A 292 18.27 24.35 2.61
C ILE A 292 18.09 23.20 1.59
N PRO A 293 19.13 22.60 0.97
CA PRO A 293 18.97 21.62 -0.11
C PRO A 293 18.39 20.25 0.30
N GLY A 294 17.24 20.23 0.99
CA GLY A 294 16.57 19.04 1.51
C GLY A 294 17.18 18.55 2.82
N SER A 295 16.47 17.65 3.50
CA SER A 295 16.98 16.89 4.64
C SER A 295 17.42 15.51 4.17
N ASP A 296 18.58 15.03 4.64
CA ASP A 296 19.02 13.65 4.43
C ASP A 296 18.04 12.69 5.11
N ILE A 297 17.60 11.69 4.36
CA ILE A 297 16.63 10.69 4.82
C ILE A 297 17.37 9.41 5.19
N ALA A 298 17.90 8.67 4.21
CA ALA A 298 18.58 7.40 4.44
C ALA A 298 19.93 7.58 5.17
N SER A 299 20.11 6.84 6.25
CA SER A 299 21.42 6.60 6.88
C SER A 299 22.20 5.49 6.17
N LEU A 300 21.48 4.49 5.69
CA LEU A 300 21.95 3.34 4.94
C LEU A 300 20.92 3.03 3.86
N PHE A 301 21.37 2.69 2.65
CA PHE A 301 20.48 2.39 1.53
C PHE A 301 20.97 1.14 0.82
N LEU A 302 20.18 0.05 0.92
CA LEU A 302 20.47 -1.25 0.33
C LEU A 302 19.60 -1.46 -0.92
N GLN A 303 20.21 -1.90 -2.02
CA GLN A 303 19.55 -2.14 -3.30
C GLN A 303 19.56 -3.62 -3.67
N PRO A 304 18.72 -4.46 -3.02
CA PRO A 304 18.73 -5.88 -3.28
C PRO A 304 18.21 -6.20 -4.69
N ILE A 305 18.56 -7.38 -5.20
CA ILE A 305 17.93 -7.97 -6.39
C ILE A 305 16.43 -8.13 -6.12
N PRO A 306 15.51 -7.66 -6.98
CA PRO A 306 14.07 -7.77 -6.73
C PRO A 306 13.63 -9.22 -6.44
N GLY A 307 12.89 -9.42 -5.35
CA GLY A 307 12.40 -10.74 -4.91
C GLY A 307 13.34 -11.51 -3.97
N SER A 308 14.53 -10.96 -3.68
CA SER A 308 15.55 -11.58 -2.80
C SER A 308 15.51 -11.08 -1.35
N ASP A 309 14.46 -10.35 -0.95
CA ASP A 309 14.36 -9.72 0.38
C ASP A 309 14.54 -10.71 1.54
N VAL A 310 14.02 -11.95 1.39
CA VAL A 310 14.26 -13.03 2.37
C VAL A 310 15.75 -13.26 2.60
N ALA A 311 16.55 -13.40 1.53
CA ALA A 311 17.99 -13.65 1.65
C ALA A 311 18.71 -12.47 2.32
N LEU A 312 18.35 -11.23 1.96
CA LEU A 312 18.87 -10.04 2.63
C LEU A 312 18.59 -10.06 4.14
N PHE A 313 17.36 -10.34 4.54
CA PHE A 313 17.01 -10.42 5.96
C PHE A 313 17.67 -11.61 6.67
N VAL A 314 17.81 -12.77 6.03
CA VAL A 314 18.59 -13.89 6.57
C VAL A 314 20.04 -13.47 6.82
N GLY A 315 20.66 -12.69 5.92
CA GLY A 315 21.99 -12.13 6.14
C GLY A 315 22.06 -11.18 7.34
N ILE A 316 21.08 -10.29 7.49
CA ILE A 316 20.99 -9.41 8.67
C ILE A 316 20.84 -10.24 9.95
N GLN A 317 19.97 -11.26 9.96
CA GLN A 317 19.76 -12.16 11.09
C GLN A 317 21.02 -12.95 11.44
N LYS A 318 21.72 -13.48 10.42
CA LYS A 318 23.00 -14.17 10.59
C LYS A 318 24.03 -13.27 11.25
N SER A 319 24.16 -12.02 10.80
CA SER A 319 25.06 -11.05 11.44
C SER A 319 24.68 -10.76 12.89
N LEU A 320 23.39 -10.59 13.19
CA LEU A 320 22.90 -10.39 14.56
C LEU A 320 23.28 -11.57 15.47
N LEU A 321 23.14 -12.80 14.98
CA LEU A 321 23.46 -14.03 15.73
C LEU A 321 24.97 -14.18 15.95
N GLU A 322 25.78 -14.11 14.88
CA GLU A 322 27.25 -14.27 14.94
C GLU A 322 27.91 -13.25 15.89
N ARG A 323 27.28 -12.09 16.07
CA ARG A 323 27.78 -11.00 16.92
C ARG A 323 27.13 -10.93 18.29
N GLY A 324 26.21 -11.84 18.61
CA GLY A 324 25.52 -11.86 19.91
C GLY A 324 24.63 -10.65 20.15
N LEU A 325 24.04 -10.08 19.10
CA LEU A 325 23.22 -8.85 19.11
C LEU A 325 21.71 -9.13 19.14
N ILE A 326 21.30 -10.35 19.51
CA ILE A 326 19.89 -10.73 19.65
C ILE A 326 19.36 -10.49 21.07
N ASP A 327 18.06 -10.24 21.21
CA ASP A 327 17.40 -10.18 22.51
C ASP A 327 16.91 -11.58 22.92
N ARG A 328 17.85 -12.38 23.43
CA ARG A 328 17.56 -13.77 23.86
C ARG A 328 16.49 -13.83 24.95
N ALA A 329 16.46 -12.89 25.88
CA ALA A 329 15.48 -12.88 26.96
C ALA A 329 14.06 -12.66 26.42
N PHE A 330 13.90 -11.71 25.48
CA PHE A 330 12.63 -11.51 24.78
C PHE A 330 12.20 -12.77 24.03
N LEU A 331 13.12 -13.39 23.27
CA LEU A 331 12.82 -14.59 22.48
C LEU A 331 12.32 -15.75 23.35
N GLU A 332 13.02 -16.05 24.45
CA GLU A 332 12.67 -17.12 25.39
C GLU A 332 11.31 -16.88 26.09
N GLN A 333 10.94 -15.62 26.33
CA GLN A 333 9.72 -15.27 27.08
C GLN A 333 8.50 -15.05 26.19
N HIS A 334 8.69 -14.60 24.95
CA HIS A 334 7.61 -14.04 24.12
C HIS A 334 7.49 -14.66 22.74
N THR A 335 8.34 -15.63 22.39
CA THR A 335 8.31 -16.28 21.08
C THR A 335 8.35 -17.80 21.20
N GLN A 336 8.07 -18.49 20.09
CA GLN A 336 8.19 -19.93 19.96
C GLN A 336 8.86 -20.26 18.62
N GLY A 337 9.71 -21.29 18.59
CA GLY A 337 10.36 -21.76 17.35
C GLY A 337 11.44 -20.82 16.80
N TRP A 338 11.89 -19.83 17.56
CA TRP A 338 12.93 -18.89 17.14
C TRP A 338 14.29 -19.57 16.95
N GLU A 339 14.55 -20.68 17.65
CA GLU A 339 15.77 -21.47 17.53
C GLU A 339 15.92 -22.09 16.14
N ALA A 340 14.81 -22.47 15.50
CA ALA A 340 14.83 -23.00 14.13
C ALA A 340 15.21 -21.91 13.11
N ILE A 341 14.72 -20.68 13.33
CA ILE A 341 15.07 -19.52 12.51
C ILE A 341 16.55 -19.16 12.71
N ALA A 342 17.04 -19.19 13.95
CA ALA A 342 18.45 -18.95 14.25
C ALA A 342 19.35 -19.98 13.57
N ALA A 343 19.03 -21.28 13.71
CA ALA A 343 19.78 -22.36 13.09
C ALA A 343 19.78 -22.25 11.54
N GLN A 344 18.66 -21.86 10.94
CA GLN A 344 18.59 -21.61 9.50
C GLN A 344 19.56 -20.49 9.08
N ALA A 345 19.52 -19.35 9.76
CA ALA A 345 20.40 -18.21 9.46
C ALA A 345 21.88 -18.55 9.68
N GLU A 346 22.22 -19.29 10.73
CA GLU A 346 23.59 -19.74 11.00
C GLU A 346 24.10 -20.73 9.94
N SER A 347 23.24 -21.66 9.49
CA SER A 347 23.59 -22.68 8.50
C SER A 347 23.69 -22.16 7.07
N THR A 348 23.00 -21.06 6.75
CA THR A 348 23.03 -20.46 5.41
C THR A 348 24.38 -19.76 5.20
N SER A 349 25.08 -20.09 4.12
CA SER A 349 26.41 -19.52 3.87
C SER A 349 26.34 -18.05 3.46
N TRP A 350 27.31 -17.24 3.90
CA TRP A 350 27.43 -15.85 3.44
C TRP A 350 27.54 -15.75 1.90
N ALA A 351 28.23 -16.71 1.27
CA ALA A 351 28.35 -16.76 -0.20
C ALA A 351 27.00 -16.90 -0.90
N GLU A 352 26.12 -17.78 -0.39
CA GLU A 352 24.77 -17.97 -0.91
C GLU A 352 23.89 -16.72 -0.70
N ILE A 353 23.96 -16.13 0.50
CA ILE A 353 23.21 -14.92 0.84
C ILE A 353 23.59 -13.78 -0.11
N VAL A 354 24.88 -13.47 -0.22
CA VAL A 354 25.41 -12.38 -1.08
C VAL A 354 25.07 -12.65 -2.55
N ALA A 355 25.23 -13.88 -3.03
CA ALA A 355 24.90 -14.23 -4.41
C ALA A 355 23.40 -14.07 -4.71
N THR A 356 22.54 -14.34 -3.73
CA THR A 356 21.08 -14.28 -3.90
C THR A 356 20.56 -12.85 -3.86
N CYS A 357 21.00 -12.03 -2.90
CA CYS A 357 20.47 -10.67 -2.74
C CYS A 357 21.28 -9.57 -3.42
N GLY A 358 22.53 -9.85 -3.80
CA GLY A 358 23.42 -8.88 -4.42
C GLY A 358 23.94 -7.80 -3.47
N ILE A 359 23.72 -7.94 -2.15
CA ILE A 359 24.21 -7.01 -1.13
C ILE A 359 25.47 -7.57 -0.49
N ALA A 360 26.48 -6.73 -0.26
CA ALA A 360 27.71 -7.18 0.37
C ALA A 360 27.47 -7.57 1.85
N GLN A 361 28.24 -8.55 2.35
CA GLN A 361 28.21 -8.95 3.76
C GLN A 361 28.39 -7.74 4.69
N THR A 362 29.35 -6.87 4.41
CA THR A 362 29.65 -5.68 5.22
C THR A 362 28.47 -4.70 5.31
N GLU A 363 27.66 -4.57 4.26
CA GLU A 363 26.47 -3.72 4.28
C GLU A 363 25.35 -4.32 5.14
N MET A 364 25.17 -5.65 5.09
CA MET A 364 24.23 -6.37 5.97
C MET A 364 24.66 -6.33 7.44
N GLU A 365 25.96 -6.45 7.71
CA GLU A 365 26.53 -6.27 9.05
C GLU A 365 26.33 -4.83 9.56
N GLN A 366 26.44 -3.84 8.69
CA GLN A 366 26.13 -2.45 9.04
C GLN A 366 24.66 -2.28 9.39
N ALA A 367 23.74 -2.86 8.61
CA ALA A 367 22.30 -2.84 8.93
C ALA A 367 22.01 -3.52 10.28
N ALA A 368 22.59 -4.69 10.53
CA ALA A 368 22.47 -5.40 11.80
C ALA A 368 22.95 -4.55 13.00
N THR A 369 24.09 -3.85 12.84
CA THR A 369 24.61 -2.94 13.87
C THR A 369 23.62 -1.83 14.20
N LEU A 370 23.12 -1.14 13.16
CA LEU A 370 22.19 -0.03 13.34
C LEU A 370 20.87 -0.46 13.98
N ILE A 371 20.38 -1.66 13.68
CA ILE A 371 19.18 -2.23 14.29
C ILE A 371 19.43 -2.58 15.76
N ALA A 372 20.57 -3.18 16.09
CA ALA A 372 20.90 -3.62 17.44
C ALA A 372 21.23 -2.47 18.41
N GLU A 373 21.86 -1.40 17.93
CA GLU A 373 22.20 -0.22 18.73
C GLU A 373 21.00 0.67 19.04
N ALA A 374 19.93 0.57 18.24
CA ALA A 374 18.73 1.37 18.38
C ALA A 374 17.92 0.94 19.61
N LYS A 375 17.43 1.93 20.37
CA LYS A 375 16.53 1.67 21.49
C LYS A 375 15.17 1.20 21.01
N GLY A 376 14.68 1.61 19.85
CA GLY A 376 13.39 1.20 19.30
C GLY A 376 13.37 1.27 17.78
N VAL A 377 13.12 0.12 17.16
CA VAL A 377 13.11 -0.03 15.70
C VAL A 377 11.70 -0.23 15.18
N VAL A 378 11.28 0.62 14.24
CA VAL A 378 10.06 0.41 13.46
C VAL A 378 10.42 -0.18 12.10
N PHE A 379 9.94 -1.40 11.85
CA PHE A 379 10.03 -2.06 10.55
C PHE A 379 8.80 -1.67 9.72
N ALA A 380 9.01 -0.86 8.69
CA ALA A 380 7.96 -0.29 7.87
C ALA A 380 8.08 -0.76 6.43
N TRP A 381 6.98 -1.22 5.81
CA TRP A 381 7.03 -1.74 4.44
C TRP A 381 5.78 -1.46 3.62
N ALA A 382 5.93 -1.53 2.30
CA ALA A 382 4.84 -1.37 1.34
C ALA A 382 4.90 -2.45 0.23
N MET A 383 4.52 -2.07 -1.00
CA MET A 383 4.23 -3.02 -2.08
C MET A 383 5.44 -3.73 -2.67
N GLY A 384 6.65 -3.21 -2.50
CA GLY A 384 7.86 -3.92 -2.92
C GLY A 384 8.05 -5.26 -2.20
N ILE A 385 7.44 -5.40 -1.02
CA ILE A 385 7.45 -6.63 -0.21
C ILE A 385 6.26 -7.52 -0.50
N THR A 386 5.06 -6.95 -0.68
CA THR A 386 3.83 -7.73 -0.79
C THR A 386 3.47 -8.13 -2.23
N HIS A 387 3.83 -7.36 -3.25
CA HIS A 387 3.56 -7.70 -4.65
C HIS A 387 4.64 -8.63 -5.21
N GLN A 388 4.83 -9.77 -4.55
CA GLN A 388 5.81 -10.79 -4.90
C GLN A 388 5.19 -12.18 -4.72
N ALA A 389 5.65 -13.16 -5.50
CA ALA A 389 5.21 -14.55 -5.36
C ALA A 389 5.50 -15.12 -3.94
N ASN A 390 6.61 -14.69 -3.33
CA ASN A 390 7.03 -15.01 -1.97
C ASN A 390 6.69 -13.89 -0.96
N GLY A 391 5.64 -13.10 -1.21
CA GLY A 391 5.34 -11.91 -0.40
C GLY A 391 5.05 -12.20 1.08
N VAL A 392 4.52 -13.39 1.40
CA VAL A 392 4.31 -13.82 2.80
C VAL A 392 5.65 -14.13 3.48
N ASP A 393 6.57 -14.80 2.77
CA ASP A 393 7.91 -15.11 3.28
C ASP A 393 8.72 -13.84 3.53
N ASN A 394 8.61 -12.83 2.66
CA ASN A 394 9.21 -11.52 2.87
C ASN A 394 8.68 -10.83 4.16
N VAL A 395 7.39 -11.01 4.47
CA VAL A 395 6.81 -10.49 5.72
C VAL A 395 7.34 -11.27 6.91
N PHE A 396 7.44 -12.60 6.82
CA PHE A 396 8.05 -13.40 7.90
C PHE A 396 9.51 -13.01 8.15
N SER A 397 10.32 -12.78 7.12
CA SER A 397 11.72 -12.40 7.30
C SER A 397 11.86 -11.03 8.01
N LEU A 398 10.97 -10.08 7.73
CA LEU A 398 10.88 -8.81 8.47
C LEU A 398 10.49 -9.03 9.93
N VAL A 399 9.42 -9.80 10.17
CA VAL A 399 8.91 -10.08 11.51
C VAL A 399 9.94 -10.81 12.35
N ASN A 400 10.59 -11.83 11.79
CA ASN A 400 11.64 -12.59 12.47
C ASN A 400 12.81 -11.69 12.87
N THR A 401 13.23 -10.77 12.01
CA THR A 401 14.28 -9.79 12.34
C THR A 401 13.86 -8.87 13.49
N ALA A 402 12.60 -8.41 13.48
CA ALA A 402 12.06 -7.60 14.57
C ALA A 402 11.99 -8.37 15.89
N LEU A 403 11.55 -9.63 15.87
CA LEU A 403 11.46 -10.50 17.05
C LEU A 403 12.84 -10.87 17.60
N LEU A 404 13.81 -11.21 16.73
CA LEU A 404 15.19 -11.50 17.13
C LEU A 404 15.86 -10.34 17.88
N THR A 405 15.40 -9.13 17.65
CA THR A 405 15.94 -7.90 18.25
C THR A 405 15.03 -7.29 19.30
N GLY A 406 13.99 -8.00 19.74
CA GLY A 406 13.06 -7.52 20.78
C GLY A 406 12.27 -6.26 20.39
N ASN A 407 12.11 -6.01 19.08
CA ASN A 407 11.46 -4.81 18.54
C ASN A 407 9.95 -5.01 18.32
N LEU A 408 9.24 -5.44 19.36
CA LEU A 408 7.79 -5.57 19.36
C LEU A 408 7.22 -5.38 20.78
N GLY A 409 6.04 -4.78 20.90
CA GLY A 409 5.30 -4.69 22.16
C GLY A 409 5.79 -3.59 23.13
N ARG A 410 6.54 -2.60 22.62
CA ARG A 410 7.05 -1.47 23.42
C ARG A 410 7.06 -0.17 22.61
N PRO A 411 6.95 1.01 23.26
CA PRO A 411 6.92 2.29 22.56
C PRO A 411 8.14 2.49 21.66
N GLY A 412 7.91 2.99 20.45
CA GLY A 412 9.00 3.21 19.49
C GLY A 412 9.48 1.97 18.73
N ALA A 413 8.91 0.78 18.98
CA ALA A 413 9.30 -0.44 18.30
C ALA A 413 8.11 -1.24 17.77
N GLY A 414 8.22 -1.76 16.55
CA GLY A 414 7.20 -2.66 16.00
C GLY A 414 7.11 -2.68 14.48
N LEU A 415 5.97 -3.17 14.00
CA LEU A 415 5.72 -3.59 12.62
C LEU A 415 4.66 -2.68 11.98
N MET A 416 5.03 -1.98 10.91
CA MET A 416 4.21 -1.00 10.21
C MET A 416 4.03 -1.34 8.73
N PRO A 417 3.06 -2.19 8.35
CA PRO A 417 2.64 -2.28 6.96
C PRO A 417 1.95 -0.97 6.54
N ILE A 418 2.62 -0.18 5.69
CA ILE A 418 2.20 1.15 5.28
C ILE A 418 1.04 1.02 4.27
N ARG A 419 -0.19 1.13 4.77
CA ARG A 419 -1.39 0.98 3.94
C ARG A 419 -1.51 2.07 2.87
N GLY A 420 -1.92 1.67 1.67
CA GLY A 420 -2.22 2.54 0.54
C GLY A 420 -3.50 3.34 0.74
N HIS A 421 -4.65 2.80 0.29
CA HIS A 421 -5.95 3.47 0.36
C HIS A 421 -6.36 3.89 1.77
N SER A 422 -7.03 5.04 1.85
CA SER A 422 -7.35 5.73 3.10
C SER A 422 -8.18 4.94 4.10
N ASN A 423 -9.09 4.09 3.61
CA ASN A 423 -10.04 3.36 4.44
C ASN A 423 -9.97 1.84 4.25
N VAL A 424 -8.85 1.31 3.76
CA VAL A 424 -8.70 -0.13 3.51
C VAL A 424 -8.88 -0.97 4.79
N GLN A 425 -8.39 -0.47 5.93
CA GLN A 425 -8.59 -1.13 7.23
C GLN A 425 -10.05 -1.02 7.70
N GLY A 426 -10.69 0.12 7.43
CA GLY A 426 -12.09 0.35 7.76
C GLY A 426 -13.03 -0.59 7.02
N PHE A 427 -12.79 -0.83 5.72
CA PHE A 427 -13.52 -1.82 4.92
C PHE A 427 -13.50 -3.21 5.55
N GLY A 428 -12.31 -3.73 5.87
CA GLY A 428 -12.16 -5.02 6.53
C GLY A 428 -12.81 -5.05 7.92
N SER A 429 -12.81 -3.94 8.65
CA SER A 429 -13.43 -3.79 9.98
C SER A 429 -14.96 -3.77 9.90
N MET A 430 -15.51 -3.15 8.86
CA MET A 430 -16.94 -3.14 8.58
C MET A 430 -17.44 -4.47 8.01
N GLY A 431 -16.53 -5.39 7.70
CA GLY A 431 -16.85 -6.75 7.28
C GLY A 431 -16.82 -6.96 5.77
N VAL A 432 -16.27 -6.05 4.97
CA VAL A 432 -16.05 -6.29 3.53
C VAL A 432 -14.81 -7.17 3.38
N ARG A 433 -15.05 -8.44 3.05
CA ARG A 433 -14.07 -9.52 2.95
C ARG A 433 -14.77 -10.76 2.41
N ASN A 434 -14.01 -11.63 1.76
CA ASN A 434 -14.50 -12.89 1.20
C ASN A 434 -14.84 -13.94 2.27
N ASP A 435 -14.23 -13.89 3.46
CA ASP A 435 -14.49 -14.78 4.58
C ASP A 435 -15.35 -14.13 5.68
N LEU A 436 -16.38 -14.84 6.19
CA LEU A 436 -17.22 -14.33 7.28
C LEU A 436 -16.66 -14.73 8.65
N LYS A 437 -16.06 -13.77 9.36
CA LYS A 437 -15.54 -13.98 10.73
C LYS A 437 -16.66 -14.32 11.72
N GLU A 438 -16.38 -15.27 12.61
CA GLU A 438 -17.35 -15.82 13.56
C GLU A 438 -18.08 -14.77 14.44
N PRO A 439 -17.41 -13.75 15.02
CA PRO A 439 -18.13 -12.74 15.81
C PRO A 439 -19.13 -11.93 14.99
N LEU A 440 -18.77 -11.57 13.75
CA LEU A 440 -19.66 -10.84 12.84
C LEU A 440 -20.81 -11.73 12.39
N ALA A 441 -20.52 -12.99 12.10
CA ALA A 441 -21.52 -13.98 11.71
C ALA A 441 -22.62 -14.12 12.77
N LYS A 442 -22.25 -14.33 14.03
CA LYS A 442 -23.19 -14.43 15.15
C LYS A 442 -24.02 -13.15 15.34
N ALA A 443 -23.40 -11.98 15.19
CA ALA A 443 -24.09 -10.70 15.33
C ALA A 443 -25.16 -10.53 14.24
N LEU A 444 -24.82 -10.85 12.99
CA LEU A 444 -25.75 -10.76 11.86
C LEU A 444 -26.86 -11.82 11.95
N GLU A 445 -26.55 -13.05 12.33
CA GLU A 445 -27.56 -14.12 12.49
C GLU A 445 -28.58 -13.78 13.58
N LYS A 446 -28.11 -13.21 14.69
CA LYS A 446 -28.99 -12.69 15.75
C LYS A 446 -29.89 -11.58 15.23
N LEU A 447 -29.33 -10.65 14.44
CA LEU A 447 -30.09 -9.54 13.86
C LEU A 447 -31.16 -10.03 12.85
N LEU A 448 -30.83 -11.06 12.06
CA LEU A 448 -31.68 -11.56 10.99
C LEU A 448 -32.62 -12.68 11.43
N GLY A 449 -32.42 -13.27 12.61
CA GLY A 449 -33.22 -14.40 13.10
C GLY A 449 -33.04 -15.69 12.29
N ARG A 450 -31.93 -15.82 11.54
CA ARG A 450 -31.62 -16.98 10.69
C ARG A 450 -30.12 -17.18 10.56
N SER A 451 -29.70 -18.40 10.19
CA SER A 451 -28.31 -18.70 9.88
C SER A 451 -27.85 -18.06 8.57
N LEU A 452 -26.58 -17.67 8.52
CA LEU A 452 -25.91 -17.13 7.33
C LEU A 452 -25.01 -18.17 6.67
N ASN A 453 -24.82 -18.02 5.35
CA ASN A 453 -23.85 -18.80 4.59
C ASN A 453 -22.42 -18.55 5.12
N ARG A 454 -21.69 -19.65 5.34
CA ARG A 454 -20.30 -19.64 5.84
C ARG A 454 -19.27 -19.90 4.75
N GLU A 455 -19.70 -20.30 3.55
CA GLU A 455 -18.80 -20.49 2.42
C GLU A 455 -18.12 -19.16 2.05
N PRO A 456 -16.79 -19.15 1.89
CA PRO A 456 -16.08 -17.98 1.40
C PRO A 456 -16.55 -17.58 0.00
N GLY A 457 -16.61 -16.28 -0.26
CA GLY A 457 -16.81 -15.75 -1.61
C GLY A 457 -15.51 -15.57 -2.37
N TYR A 458 -15.58 -14.84 -3.48
CA TYR A 458 -14.41 -14.52 -4.29
C TYR A 458 -13.53 -13.43 -3.66
N ASP A 459 -12.21 -13.64 -3.67
CA ASP A 459 -11.24 -12.51 -3.68
C ASP A 459 -11.17 -11.87 -5.07
N ALA A 460 -10.49 -10.72 -5.18
CA ALA A 460 -10.39 -9.99 -6.45
C ALA A 460 -9.89 -10.81 -7.65
N ARG A 461 -8.94 -11.74 -7.44
CA ARG A 461 -8.40 -12.60 -8.52
C ARG A 461 -9.42 -13.66 -8.91
N SER A 462 -9.95 -14.37 -7.92
CA SER A 462 -10.97 -15.41 -8.09
C SER A 462 -12.25 -14.86 -8.72
N LEU A 463 -12.57 -13.59 -8.46
CA LEU A 463 -13.70 -12.89 -9.07
C LEU A 463 -13.51 -12.73 -10.58
N ILE A 464 -12.31 -12.35 -11.04
CA ILE A 464 -12.00 -12.23 -12.47
C ILE A 464 -12.04 -13.60 -13.14
N GLU A 465 -11.51 -14.64 -12.51
CA GLU A 465 -11.59 -16.01 -13.02
C GLU A 465 -13.04 -16.50 -13.13
N ALA A 466 -13.86 -16.22 -12.10
CA ALA A 466 -15.27 -16.56 -12.09
C ALA A 466 -16.04 -15.82 -13.18
N ALA A 467 -15.78 -14.52 -13.37
CA ALA A 467 -16.36 -13.73 -14.44
C ALA A 467 -15.96 -14.27 -15.84
N ASP A 468 -14.68 -14.62 -16.05
CA ASP A 468 -14.22 -15.18 -17.32
C ASP A 468 -14.86 -16.55 -17.65
N GLN A 469 -15.19 -17.32 -16.61
CA GLN A 469 -15.89 -18.60 -16.69
C GLN A 469 -17.42 -18.45 -16.80
N GLY A 470 -17.96 -17.23 -16.83
CA GLY A 470 -19.41 -16.98 -16.90
C GLY A 470 -20.17 -17.38 -15.62
N LYS A 471 -19.50 -17.34 -14.46
CA LYS A 471 -20.11 -17.61 -13.15
C LYS A 471 -20.69 -16.36 -12.49
N VAL A 472 -20.41 -15.17 -13.02
CA VAL A 472 -20.88 -13.88 -12.51
C VAL A 472 -21.69 -13.19 -13.60
N ASP A 473 -22.94 -12.85 -13.30
CA ASP A 473 -23.84 -12.10 -14.19
C ASP A 473 -24.08 -10.67 -13.71
N THR A 474 -23.84 -10.40 -12.43
CA THR A 474 -24.05 -9.09 -11.83
C THR A 474 -22.84 -8.73 -11.01
N LEU A 475 -22.21 -7.61 -11.36
CA LEU A 475 -21.07 -7.06 -10.63
C LEU A 475 -21.39 -5.63 -10.15
N LEU A 476 -21.48 -5.46 -8.84
CA LEU A 476 -21.59 -4.14 -8.22
C LEU A 476 -20.20 -3.59 -7.87
N CYS A 477 -19.77 -2.52 -8.54
CA CYS A 477 -18.51 -1.85 -8.26
C CYS A 477 -18.69 -0.62 -7.36
N LEU A 478 -18.01 -0.57 -6.21
CA LEU A 478 -18.05 0.55 -5.27
C LEU A 478 -16.66 1.19 -5.10
N GLY A 479 -16.46 2.36 -5.71
CA GLY A 479 -15.29 3.21 -5.46
C GLY A 479 -13.95 2.68 -5.98
N GLY A 480 -13.95 1.61 -6.78
CA GLY A 480 -12.75 0.97 -7.32
C GLY A 480 -12.83 0.76 -8.83
N ASN A 481 -11.66 0.72 -9.47
CA ASN A 481 -11.51 0.36 -10.88
C ASN A 481 -10.97 -1.06 -10.97
N LEU A 482 -11.88 -2.06 -10.99
CA LEU A 482 -11.49 -3.47 -11.05
C LEU A 482 -10.64 -3.75 -12.29
N TYR A 483 -11.04 -3.24 -13.45
CA TYR A 483 -10.33 -3.45 -14.70
C TYR A 483 -8.86 -3.02 -14.61
N ALA A 484 -8.59 -1.76 -14.27
CA ALA A 484 -7.23 -1.21 -14.27
C ALA A 484 -6.35 -1.70 -13.10
N ALA A 485 -6.96 -2.24 -12.05
CA ALA A 485 -6.21 -2.78 -10.91
C ALA A 485 -5.67 -4.20 -11.17
N ASN A 486 -6.13 -4.88 -12.23
CA ASN A 486 -5.71 -6.24 -12.54
C ASN A 486 -4.33 -6.30 -13.22
N PRO A 487 -3.51 -7.31 -12.88
CA PRO A 487 -2.18 -7.47 -13.49
C PRO A 487 -2.26 -7.93 -14.96
N ASP A 488 -3.31 -8.66 -15.34
CA ASP A 488 -3.60 -9.03 -16.74
C ASP A 488 -4.84 -8.27 -17.24
N LEU A 489 -4.60 -7.17 -17.96
CA LEU A 489 -5.67 -6.35 -18.54
C LEU A 489 -6.40 -7.07 -19.67
N THR A 490 -5.76 -8.01 -20.38
CA THR A 490 -6.40 -8.74 -21.48
C THR A 490 -7.44 -9.72 -20.93
N GLU A 491 -7.08 -10.44 -19.87
CA GLU A 491 -8.01 -11.30 -19.15
C GLU A 491 -9.13 -10.48 -18.51
N ALA A 492 -8.80 -9.38 -17.82
CA ALA A 492 -9.82 -8.53 -17.20
C ALA A 492 -10.80 -7.94 -18.22
N GLN A 493 -10.32 -7.49 -19.39
CA GLN A 493 -11.17 -7.01 -20.47
C GLN A 493 -12.13 -8.09 -20.96
N ARG A 494 -11.60 -9.31 -21.20
CA ARG A 494 -12.40 -10.44 -21.65
C ARG A 494 -13.44 -10.87 -20.60
N ALA A 495 -13.03 -10.98 -19.33
CA ALA A 495 -13.88 -11.42 -18.23
C ALA A 495 -15.04 -10.44 -17.98
N LEU A 496 -14.72 -9.14 -17.89
CA LEU A 496 -15.71 -8.10 -17.63
C LEU A 496 -16.58 -7.83 -18.86
N GLY A 497 -16.04 -7.99 -20.07
CA GLY A 497 -16.80 -7.86 -21.32
C GLY A 497 -17.77 -9.00 -21.60
N LYS A 498 -17.64 -10.16 -20.92
CA LYS A 498 -18.63 -11.25 -20.97
C LYS A 498 -19.79 -11.06 -20.00
N SER A 499 -19.52 -10.35 -18.90
CA SER A 499 -20.43 -10.21 -17.74
C SER A 499 -21.32 -8.97 -17.82
N ILE A 500 -21.23 -8.17 -18.89
CA ILE A 500 -21.91 -6.87 -19.07
C ILE A 500 -22.60 -6.82 -20.43
#